data_AF-A0A316VLM3-F1
#
_entry.id   AF-A0A316VLM3-F1
#
_cell.length_a   1.000
_cell.length_b   1.000
_cell.length_c   1.000
_cell.angle_alpha   90.00
_cell.angle_beta   90.00
_cell.angle_gamma   90.00
#
_symmetry.space_group_name_H-M   'P 1'
#
loop_
_entity.id
_entity.type
_entity.pdbx_description
1 polymer ?
#
loop_
_entity_poly.entity_id
_entity_poly.type
_entity_poly.pdbx_seq_one_letter_code
_entity_poly.pdbx_strand_id
1 'polypeptide(L)' 'MAPKKAAAGGKKKGSAYNDFMKEELAKLKSDSRPHKEKFKHVASLWAKSPKNPKNQK' A
#
# COMPACT_ATOMS: atom_id res chain seq x y z
N MET A 1 -37.02 13.94 2.18
CA MET A 1 -35.74 14.38 1.61
C MET A 1 -34.74 14.57 2.74
N ALA A 2 -33.72 13.70 2.85
CA ALA A 2 -32.60 13.90 3.77
C ALA A 2 -31.35 14.16 2.92
N PRO A 3 -30.54 15.19 3.19
CA PRO A 3 -29.39 15.49 2.36
C PRO A 3 -28.34 14.39 2.57
N LYS A 4 -28.15 13.54 1.55
CA LYS A 4 -26.97 12.68 1.46
C LYS A 4 -25.76 13.61 1.43
N LYS A 5 -25.07 13.73 2.57
CA LYS A 5 -23.74 14.35 2.64
C LYS A 5 -22.92 13.75 1.50
N ALA A 6 -22.56 14.60 0.55
CA ALA A 6 -21.67 14.26 -0.54
C ALA A 6 -20.43 13.59 0.08
N ALA A 7 -20.28 12.28 -0.12
CA ALA A 7 -19.04 11.60 0.15
C ALA A 7 -18.05 12.18 -0.85
N ALA A 8 -17.31 13.19 -0.40
CA ALA A 8 -16.28 13.85 -1.17
C ALA A 8 -15.45 12.76 -1.86
N GLY A 9 -15.46 12.78 -3.20
CA GLY A 9 -14.59 12.00 -4.07
C GLY A 9 -13.14 12.42 -3.93
N GLY A 10 -12.65 12.58 -2.69
CA GLY A 10 -11.24 12.61 -2.40
C GLY A 10 -10.74 11.19 -2.62
N LYS A 11 -10.19 10.95 -3.82
CA LYS A 11 -9.30 9.81 -4.11
C LYS A 11 -8.45 9.62 -2.86
N LYS A 12 -8.80 8.65 -2.00
CA LYS A 12 -8.10 8.45 -0.74
C LYS A 12 -6.65 8.35 -1.14
N LYS A 13 -5.85 9.36 -0.77
CA LYS A 13 -4.40 9.34 -0.96
C LYS A 13 -4.01 7.93 -0.53
N GLY A 14 -3.41 7.17 -1.45
CA GLY A 14 -3.05 5.79 -1.16
C GLY A 14 -2.42 5.80 0.22
N SER A 15 -2.89 4.94 1.12
CA SER A 15 -2.20 4.80 2.40
C SER A 15 -0.73 4.59 2.08
N ALA A 16 0.21 5.15 2.86
CA ALA A 16 1.64 5.02 2.58
C ALA A 16 2.06 3.56 2.31
N TYR A 17 1.30 2.62 2.84
CA TYR A 17 1.35 1.19 2.52
C TYR A 17 1.09 0.84 1.06
N ASN A 18 0.03 1.36 0.45
CA ASN A 18 -0.33 1.10 -0.94
C ASN A 18 0.68 1.71 -1.91
N ASP A 19 1.21 2.89 -1.62
CA ASP A 19 2.28 3.49 -2.43
C ASP A 19 3.57 2.65 -2.33
N PHE A 20 3.97 2.28 -1.11
CA PHE A 20 5.11 1.38 -0.91
C PHE A 20 4.92 0.02 -1.59
N MET A 21 3.73 -0.58 -1.45
CA MET A 21 3.38 -1.84 -2.10
C MET A 21 3.53 -1.75 -3.62
N LYS A 22 3.02 -0.69 -4.24
CA LYS A 22 3.12 -0.49 -5.69
C LYS A 22 4.56 -0.24 -6.14
N GLU A 23 5.32 0.58 -5.41
CA GLU A 23 6.73 0.85 -5.72
C GLU A 23 7.57 -0.43 -5.63
N GLU A 24 7.44 -1.18 -4.54
CA GLU A 24 8.21 -2.41 -4.35
C GLU A 24 7.75 -3.54 -5.28
N LEU A 25 6.45 -3.71 -5.52
CA LEU A 25 5.97 -4.68 -6.52
C LEU A 25 6.40 -4.31 -7.94
N ALA A 26 6.55 -3.01 -8.24
CA ALA A 26 7.11 -2.56 -9.51
C ALA A 26 8.60 -2.93 -9.62
N LYS A 27 9.37 -2.83 -8.53
CA LYS A 27 10.76 -3.32 -8.49
C LYS A 27 10.86 -4.85 -8.63
N LEU A 28 9.94 -5.60 -8.02
CA LEU A 28 9.85 -7.07 -8.15
C LEU A 28 9.09 -7.53 -9.41
N LYS A 29 8.79 -6.62 -10.36
CA LYS A 29 8.03 -6.99 -11.57
C LYS A 29 8.83 -7.89 -12.50
N SER A 30 10.16 -7.75 -12.54
CA SER A 30 11.07 -8.62 -13.30
C SER A 30 11.32 -9.99 -12.66
N ASP A 31 10.96 -10.17 -11.40
CA ASP A 31 11.14 -11.45 -10.73
C ASP A 31 10.09 -12.46 -11.26
N SER A 32 10.42 -13.75 -11.40
CA SER A 32 9.49 -14.74 -11.97
C SER A 32 8.55 -15.38 -10.93
N ARG A 33 8.72 -15.03 -9.64
CA ARG A 33 7.94 -15.64 -8.56
C ARG A 33 6.45 -15.33 -8.68
N PRO A 34 5.58 -16.20 -8.14
CA PRO A 34 4.15 -15.93 -8.09
C PRO A 34 3.85 -14.62 -7.35
N HIS A 35 2.86 -13.88 -7.86
CA HIS A 35 2.45 -12.57 -7.32
C HIS A 35 2.24 -12.62 -5.79
N LYS A 36 1.67 -13.72 -5.29
CA LYS A 36 1.40 -13.94 -3.86
C LYS A 36 2.66 -13.94 -2.99
N GLU A 37 3.76 -14.50 -3.48
CA GLU A 37 5.04 -14.53 -2.75
C GLU A 37 5.71 -13.17 -2.76
N LYS A 38 5.70 -12.47 -3.90
CA LYS A 38 6.18 -11.09 -3.99
C LYS A 38 5.40 -10.18 -3.04
N PHE A 39 4.08 -10.32 -3.00
CA PHE A 39 3.23 -9.54 -2.12
C PHE A 39 3.52 -9.83 -0.64
N LYS A 40 3.70 -11.10 -0.26
CA LYS A 40 4.13 -11.48 1.10
C LYS A 40 5.49 -10.88 1.45
N HIS A 41 6.46 -10.96 0.54
CA HIS A 41 7.80 -10.43 0.75
C HIS A 41 7.77 -8.91 0.97
N VAL A 42 7.08 -8.18 0.08
CA VAL A 42 6.90 -6.73 0.20
C VAL A 42 6.10 -6.34 1.45
N ALA A 43 5.08 -7.11 1.83
CA ALA A 43 4.35 -6.87 3.09
C ALA A 43 5.25 -7.04 4.33
N SER A 44 6.13 -8.04 4.34
CA SER A 44 7.13 -8.21 5.40
C SER A 44 8.15 -7.07 5.42
N LEU A 45 8.56 -6.55 4.26
CA LEU A 45 9.42 -5.36 4.17
C LEU A 45 8.70 -4.11 4.66
N TRP A 46 7.40 -3.95 4.35
CA TRP A 46 6.59 -2.84 4.86
C TRP A 46 6.50 -2.84 6.39
N ALA A 47 6.33 -4.02 7.00
CA ALA A 47 6.33 -4.16 8.46
C ALA A 47 7.64 -3.70 9.11
N LYS A 48 8.76 -3.66 8.36
CA LYS A 48 10.07 -3.13 8.79
C LYS A 48 10.37 -1.73 8.26
N SER A 49 9.53 -1.18 7.40
CA SER A 49 9.79 0.09 6.71
C SER A 49 9.63 1.28 7.66
N PRO A 50 10.54 2.27 7.63
CA PRO A 50 10.41 3.50 8.42
C PRO A 50 9.28 4.42 7.91
N LYS A 51 8.76 4.18 6.70
CA LYS A 51 7.55 4.83 6.15
C LYS A 51 6.27 4.27 6.76
N ASN A 52 6.32 3.16 7.49
CA ASN A 52 5.16 2.61 8.16
C ASN A 52 4.86 3.45 9.41
N PRO A 53 3.71 4.13 9.49
CA PRO A 53 3.36 4.94 10.67
C PRO A 53 3.29 4.10 11.95
N LYS A 54 3.16 2.77 11.84
CA LYS A 54 3.21 1.83 12.97
C LYS A 54 4.61 1.62 13.56
N ASN A 55 5.67 1.91 12.77
CA ASN A 55 7.06 1.86 13.21
C ASN A 55 7.61 3.23 13.64
N GLN A 56 6.84 4.31 13.45
CA GLN A 56 7.17 5.66 13.93
C GLN A 56 6.71 5.87 15.38
N LYS A 57 6.91 4.88 16.26
CA LYS A 57 6.58 4.99 17.67
C LYS A 57 7.83 5.14 18.52
#